data_AF-A0AA43CC08-F1
#
_entry.id   AF-A0AA43CC08-F1
#
_cell.length_a   1.000
_cell.length_b   1.000
_cell.length_c   1.000
_cell.angle_alpha   90.00
_cell.angle_beta   90.00
_cell.angle_gamma   90.00
#
_symmetry.space_group_name_H-M   'P 1'
#
loop_
_entity.id
_entity.type
_entity.pdbx_description
1 polymer ?
#
loop_
_entity_poly.entity_id
_entity_poly.type
_entity_poly.pdbx_seq_one_letter_code
_entity_poly.pdbx_strand_id
1 'polypeptide(L)' 'MRFVLILAMIATFGGAAVAAPPASSPSEVSPLDVGASVPDVQVRDRSGEFVDFRALIAGRPAAIIFYRGGW' A
#
# COMPACT_ATOMS: atom_id res chain seq x y z
N MET A 1 -16.84 31.38 -10.02
CA MET A 1 -15.55 30.98 -10.63
C MET A 1 -14.47 30.68 -9.60
N ARG A 2 -14.26 31.52 -8.57
CA ARG A 2 -13.21 31.32 -7.55
C ARG A 2 -13.37 30.05 -6.68
N PHE A 3 -14.61 29.64 -6.36
CA PHE A 3 -14.88 28.39 -5.63
C PHE A 3 -14.63 27.11 -6.45
N VAL A 4 -14.86 27.16 -7.77
CA VAL A 4 -14.58 26.03 -8.68
C VAL A 4 -13.08 25.80 -8.81
N LEU A 5 -12.30 26.89 -8.83
CA LEU A 5 -10.83 26.82 -8.83
C LEU A 5 -10.26 26.21 -7.54
N ILE A 6 -10.84 26.53 -6.38
CA ILE A 6 -10.40 25.96 -5.09
C ILE A 6 -10.75 24.47 -5.00
N LEU A 7 -11.92 24.06 -5.48
CA LEU A 7 -12.32 22.65 -5.49
C LEU A 7 -11.46 21.80 -6.44
N ALA A 8 -11.07 22.35 -7.59
CA ALA A 8 -10.15 21.70 -8.53
C ALA A 8 -8.73 21.52 -7.97
N MET A 9 -8.31 22.39 -7.04
CA MET A 9 -6.97 22.37 -6.45
C MET A 9 -6.84 21.38 -5.27
N ILE A 10 -7.96 21.02 -4.62
CA ILE A 10 -7.99 20.02 -3.55
C ILE A 10 -7.96 18.59 -4.13
N ALA A 11 -8.52 18.39 -5.33
CA ALA A 11 -8.59 17.09 -5.98
C ALA A 11 -7.21 16.54 -6.44
N THR A 12 -6.19 17.40 -6.55
CA THR A 12 -4.83 17.00 -6.97
C THR A 12 -3.91 16.62 -5.82
N PHE A 13 -4.35 16.77 -4.56
CA PHE A 13 -3.54 16.47 -3.37
C PHE A 13 -3.79 15.08 -2.78
N GLY A 14 -4.44 14.18 -3.53
CA GLY A 14 -4.49 12.76 -3.22
C GLY A 14 -3.15 12.11 -3.57
N GLY A 15 -2.15 12.28 -2.69
CA GLY A 15 -0.84 11.64 -2.84
C GLY A 15 -1.00 10.12 -2.80
N ALA A 16 -0.95 9.47 -3.96
CA ALA A 16 -0.74 8.03 -4.01
C ALA A 16 0.60 7.75 -3.33
N ALA A 17 0.58 6.94 -2.27
CA ALA A 17 1.79 6.41 -1.67
C ALA A 17 2.52 5.62 -2.76
N VAL A 18 3.54 6.24 -3.37
CA VAL A 18 4.42 5.55 -4.31
C VAL A 18 5.16 4.50 -3.50
N ALA A 19 4.89 3.22 -3.78
CA ALA A 19 5.64 2.14 -3.19
C ALA A 19 7.14 2.43 -3.39
N ALA A 20 7.93 2.32 -2.31
CA ALA A 20 9.36 2.53 -2.40
C ALA A 20 9.91 1.62 -3.52
N PRO A 21 10.81 2.14 -4.37
CA PRO A 21 11.42 1.32 -5.39
C PRO A 21 12.05 0.09 -4.73
N PRO A 22 11.96 -1.09 -5.37
CA PRO A 22 12.60 -2.28 -4.84
C PRO A 22 14.10 -2.03 -4.64
N ALA A 23 14.65 -2.61 -3.57
CA ALA A 23 16.06 -2.48 -3.23
C ALA A 23 16.97 -2.85 -4.42
N SER A 24 18.00 -2.05 -4.67
CA SER A 24 18.91 -2.29 -5.83
C SER A 24 19.89 -3.43 -5.56
N SER A 25 20.11 -3.76 -4.29
CA SER A 25 20.97 -4.85 -3.85
C SER A 25 20.33 -5.61 -2.67
N PRO A 26 20.70 -6.88 -2.43
CA PRO A 26 20.21 -7.63 -1.28
C PRO A 26 20.50 -6.97 0.07
N SER A 27 21.62 -6.24 0.18
CA SER A 27 22.03 -5.49 1.37
C SER A 27 21.17 -4.27 1.67
N GLU A 28 20.41 -3.77 0.69
CA GLU A 28 19.50 -2.62 0.85
C GLU A 28 18.08 -3.03 1.27
N VAL A 29 17.79 -4.33 1.37
CA VAL A 29 16.49 -4.81 1.81
C VAL A 29 16.32 -4.56 3.32
N SER A 30 15.18 -3.99 3.71
CA SER A 30 14.78 -3.80 5.11
C SER A 30 13.52 -4.62 5.40
N PRO A 31 13.64 -5.81 6.01
CA PRO A 31 12.50 -6.65 6.36
C PRO A 31 11.60 -6.02 7.44
N LEU A 32 10.37 -6.53 7.56
CA LEU A 32 9.47 -6.16 8.66
C LEU A 32 9.88 -6.87 9.95
N ASP A 33 10.20 -6.11 10.99
CA ASP A 33 10.59 -6.64 12.29
C ASP A 33 9.41 -7.20 13.10
N VAL A 34 9.71 -8.12 14.02
CA VAL A 34 8.71 -8.62 14.98
C VAL A 34 8.21 -7.48 15.86
N GLY A 35 6.88 -7.31 15.92
CA GLY A 35 6.24 -6.23 16.67
C GLY A 35 6.12 -4.91 15.90
N ALA A 36 6.69 -4.82 14.70
CA ALA A 36 6.46 -3.67 13.82
C ALA A 36 5.00 -3.59 13.38
N SER A 37 4.51 -2.36 13.16
CA SER A 37 3.20 -2.14 12.58
C SER A 37 3.19 -2.50 11.10
N VAL A 38 2.06 -3.06 10.64
CA VAL A 38 1.86 -3.31 9.20
C VAL A 38 1.89 -1.97 8.45
N PRO A 39 2.71 -1.85 7.38
CA PRO A 39 2.82 -0.62 6.60
C PRO A 39 1.50 -0.32 5.88
N ASP A 40 1.29 0.96 5.58
CA ASP A 40 0.18 1.39 4.75
C ASP A 40 0.46 1.02 3.29
N VAL A 41 -0.26 0.01 2.78
CA VAL A 41 -0.07 -0.52 1.43
C VAL A 41 -1.42 -0.80 0.78
N GLN A 42 -1.54 -0.44 -0.49
CA GLN A 42 -2.64 -0.92 -1.34
C GLN A 42 -2.21 -2.20 -2.05
N VAL A 43 -3.09 -3.19 -2.03
CA VAL A 43 -2.93 -4.44 -2.78
C VAL A 43 -4.05 -4.53 -3.80
N ARG A 44 -3.89 -5.42 -4.79
CA ARG A 44 -4.97 -5.74 -5.72
C ARG A 44 -5.68 -7.00 -5.27
N ASP A 45 -7.00 -6.98 -5.33
CA ASP A 45 -7.81 -8.17 -5.12
C ASP A 45 -7.84 -9.05 -6.39
N ARG A 46 -8.69 -10.08 -6.39
CA ARG A 46 -8.83 -11.01 -7.54
C ARG A 46 -9.50 -10.37 -8.76
N SER A 47 -10.23 -9.28 -8.58
CA SER A 47 -10.85 -8.52 -9.68
C SER A 47 -9.88 -7.48 -10.26
N GLY A 48 -8.74 -7.25 -9.60
CA GLY A 48 -7.76 -6.24 -9.96
C GLY A 48 -8.02 -4.88 -9.31
N GLU A 49 -9.03 -4.77 -8.45
CA GLU A 49 -9.36 -3.57 -7.70
C GLU A 49 -8.33 -3.31 -6.60
N PHE A 50 -7.95 -2.05 -6.43
CA PHE A 50 -7.09 -1.64 -5.34
C PHE A 50 -7.87 -1.62 -4.02
N VAL A 51 -7.33 -2.29 -3.02
CA VAL A 51 -7.89 -2.40 -1.68
C VAL A 51 -6.84 -2.08 -0.63
N ASP A 52 -7.26 -1.40 0.44
CA ASP A 52 -6.40 -1.11 1.60
C ASP A 52 -6.11 -2.41 2.36
N PHE A 53 -4.84 -2.79 2.42
CA PHE A 53 -4.44 -4.03 3.07
C PHE A 53 -4.66 -4.01 4.58
N ARG A 54 -4.43 -2.87 5.23
CA ARG A 54 -4.59 -2.72 6.68
C ARG A 54 -6.05 -2.85 7.08
N ALA A 55 -6.97 -2.31 6.27
CA ALA A 55 -8.41 -2.48 6.44
C ALA A 55 -8.83 -3.96 6.33
N LEU A 56 -8.24 -4.73 5.40
CA LEU A 56 -8.55 -6.15 5.21
C LEU A 56 -8.17 -7.04 6.41
N ILE A 57 -7.12 -6.67 7.15
CA ILE A 57 -6.62 -7.42 8.30
C ILE A 57 -7.00 -6.81 9.66
N ALA A 58 -7.75 -5.70 9.65
CA ALA A 58 -8.08 -4.97 10.87
C ALA A 58 -8.90 -5.83 11.86
N GLY A 59 -8.59 -5.69 13.15
CA GLY A 59 -9.37 -6.27 14.24
C GLY A 59 -9.26 -7.79 14.41
N ARG A 60 -8.37 -8.46 13.67
CA ARG A 60 -8.16 -9.91 13.80
C ARG A 60 -6.71 -10.32 13.53
N PRO A 61 -6.20 -11.39 14.17
CA PRO A 61 -4.96 -12.01 13.77
C PRO A 61 -5.05 -12.48 12.32
N ALA A 62 -4.03 -12.20 11.51
CA ALA A 62 -3.96 -12.57 10.11
C ALA A 62 -2.65 -13.30 9.81
N ALA A 63 -2.73 -14.40 9.05
CA ALA A 63 -1.57 -15.06 8.47
C ALA A 63 -1.40 -14.58 7.02
N ILE A 64 -0.20 -14.13 6.66
CA ILE A 64 0.11 -13.57 5.35
C ILE A 64 1.06 -14.52 4.64
N ILE A 65 0.72 -14.94 3.42
CA ILE A 65 1.54 -15.85 2.60
C ILE A 65 2.00 -15.07 1.37
N PHE A 66 3.31 -14.83 1.27
CA PHE A 66 3.92 -14.29 0.06
C PHE A 66 4.20 -15.44 -0.90
N TYR A 67 3.50 -15.46 -2.03
CA TYR A 67 3.67 -16.49 -3.07
C TYR A 67 4.17 -15.84 -4.37
N ARG A 68 5.35 -16.26 -4.84
CA ARG A 68 6.00 -15.73 -6.05
C ARG A 68 5.56 -16.44 -7.34
N GLY A 69 4.60 -17.36 -7.28
CA GLY A 69 4.32 -18.28 -8.39
C GLY A 69 5.32 -19.45 -8.41
N GLY A 70 4.92 -20.58 -8.98
CA GLY A 70 5.74 -21.78 -9.00
C GLY A 70 4.93 -23.06 -9.13
N TRP A 71 4.17 -23.18 -10.22
CA TRP A 71 3.75 -24.41 -10.91
C TRP A 71 3.77 -24.10 -12.40
#